data_AF-A0A1G9L771-F1
#
_entry.id   AF-A0A1G9L771-F1
#
_cell.length_a   1.000
_cell.length_b   1.000
_cell.length_c   1.000
_cell.angle_alpha   90.00
_cell.angle_beta   90.00
_cell.angle_gamma   90.00
#
_symmetry.space_group_name_H-M   'P 1'
#
loop_
_entity.id
_entity.type
_entity.pdbx_description
1 polymer ?
#
loop_
_entity_poly.entity_id
_entity_poly.type
_entity_poly.pdbx_seq_one_letter_code
_entity_poly.pdbx_strand_id
1 'polypeptide(L)'
;MARFQPLAMLRAAFSRPDPLGAPADDSGFDSELESTWTSIDRELRGAVDQLLLHRLMLSASRRVPITALEAGPVKGVVRVRLADGVSVLARPEQATACTRLALAMARGTRVVLDEVRLTGEGVLVRTVLGRSGEVAARVVGFDQGD
;
A
#
# COMPACT_ATOMS: atom_id res chain seq x y z
N MET A 1 -53.68 63.38 -30.27
CA MET A 1 -54.18 62.10 -29.73
C MET A 1 -53.14 61.02 -30.02
N ALA A 2 -52.29 60.72 -29.04
CA ALA A 2 -51.17 59.79 -29.18
C ALA A 2 -51.64 58.35 -28.94
N ARG A 3 -51.26 57.42 -29.83
CA ARG A 3 -51.49 55.98 -29.67
C ARG A 3 -50.19 55.31 -29.21
N PHE A 4 -50.14 54.91 -27.95
CA PHE A 4 -49.16 53.98 -27.41
C PHE A 4 -49.58 52.55 -27.78
N GLN A 5 -48.69 51.78 -28.41
CA GLN A 5 -48.74 50.32 -28.43
C GLN A 5 -47.47 49.80 -27.73
N PRO A 6 -47.56 49.11 -26.58
CA PRO A 6 -46.39 48.58 -25.91
C PRO A 6 -46.11 47.12 -26.30
N LEU A 7 -44.82 46.85 -26.54
CA LEU A 7 -44.11 45.64 -26.10
C LEU A 7 -44.63 44.26 -26.58
N ALA A 8 -44.72 44.04 -27.89
CA ALA A 8 -44.81 42.69 -28.46
C ALA A 8 -43.54 42.22 -29.20
N MET A 9 -42.54 43.08 -29.38
CA MET A 9 -41.38 42.82 -30.27
C MET A 9 -40.03 42.61 -29.58
N LEU A 10 -40.00 42.24 -28.30
CA LEU A 10 -38.75 41.95 -27.57
C LEU A 10 -38.74 40.56 -26.91
N ARG A 11 -39.42 39.58 -27.53
CA ARG A 11 -39.38 38.17 -27.07
C ARG A 11 -38.81 37.19 -28.10
N ALA A 12 -38.37 37.68 -29.27
CA ALA A 12 -37.83 36.84 -30.34
C ALA A 12 -36.29 36.87 -30.46
N ALA A 13 -35.59 37.73 -29.70
CA ALA A 13 -34.13 37.83 -29.71
C ALA A 13 -33.43 37.02 -28.59
N PHE A 14 -34.21 36.35 -27.73
CA PHE A 14 -33.71 35.54 -26.62
C PHE A 14 -34.20 34.08 -26.69
N SER A 15 -34.42 33.57 -27.91
CA SER A 15 -34.46 32.12 -28.10
C SER A 15 -33.07 31.59 -27.78
N ARG A 16 -32.93 30.93 -26.62
CA ARG A 16 -31.73 30.15 -26.30
C ARG A 16 -31.47 29.21 -27.48
N PRO A 17 -30.22 29.09 -27.97
CA PRO A 17 -29.91 28.00 -28.88
C PRO A 17 -30.35 26.69 -28.21
N ASP A 18 -30.98 25.80 -28.98
CA ASP A 18 -31.25 24.43 -28.56
C ASP A 18 -30.00 23.89 -27.85
N PRO A 19 -30.13 23.22 -26.69
CA PRO A 19 -28.99 22.53 -26.12
C PRO A 19 -28.58 21.43 -27.11
N LEU A 20 -27.55 21.73 -27.89
CA LEU A 20 -26.85 20.77 -28.73
C LEU A 20 -26.29 19.68 -27.81
N GLY A 21 -26.80 18.46 -28.00
CA GLY A 21 -26.18 17.25 -27.49
C GLY A 21 -26.77 16.76 -26.18
N ALA A 22 -27.08 15.46 -26.15
CA ALA A 22 -27.15 14.67 -24.92
C ALA A 22 -25.95 15.00 -24.01
N PRO A 23 -26.08 14.86 -22.67
CA PRO A 23 -24.91 14.98 -21.80
C PRO A 23 -23.80 14.12 -22.39
N ALA A 24 -22.63 14.72 -22.62
CA ALA A 24 -21.45 13.97 -23.01
C ALA A 24 -21.31 12.82 -22.02
N ASP A 25 -21.03 11.63 -22.55
CA ASP A 25 -20.87 10.42 -21.75
C ASP A 25 -19.56 10.53 -20.96
N ASP A 26 -19.56 11.34 -19.90
CA ASP A 26 -18.42 11.62 -19.01
C ASP A 26 -17.93 10.34 -18.30
N SER A 27 -18.69 9.25 -18.39
CA SER A 27 -18.33 7.92 -17.86
C SER A 27 -17.07 7.33 -18.49
N GLY A 28 -16.76 7.67 -19.76
CA GLY A 28 -15.56 7.19 -20.44
C GLY A 28 -14.27 7.81 -19.89
N PHE A 29 -14.30 9.10 -19.55
CA PHE A 29 -13.16 9.82 -19.00
C PHE A 29 -12.83 9.34 -17.58
N ASP A 30 -13.85 9.14 -16.75
CA ASP A 30 -13.68 8.63 -15.38
C ASP A 30 -13.10 7.20 -15.38
N SER A 31 -13.52 6.34 -16.32
CA SER A 31 -12.99 4.98 -16.45
C SER A 31 -11.54 4.94 -16.93
N GLU A 32 -11.17 5.78 -17.90
CA GLU A 32 -9.78 5.91 -18.35
C GLU A 32 -8.86 6.43 -17.24
N LEU A 33 -9.34 7.41 -16.46
CA LEU A 33 -8.62 7.94 -15.30
C LEU A 33 -8.41 6.88 -14.22
N GLU A 34 -9.46 6.13 -13.86
CA GLU A 34 -9.40 5.04 -12.87
C GLU A 34 -8.44 3.92 -13.30
N SER A 35 -8.47 3.56 -14.59
CA SER A 35 -7.55 2.56 -15.16
C SER A 35 -6.10 3.02 -15.08
N THR A 36 -5.85 4.31 -15.36
CA THR A 36 -4.52 4.92 -15.31
C THR A 36 -4.00 4.93 -13.87
N TRP A 37 -4.82 5.36 -12.90
CA TRP A 37 -4.45 5.34 -11.48
C TRP A 37 -4.15 3.94 -10.98
N THR A 38 -4.98 2.96 -11.34
CA THR A 38 -4.75 1.55 -10.97
C THR A 38 -3.43 1.02 -11.54
N SER A 39 -3.08 1.45 -12.77
CA SER A 39 -1.79 1.08 -13.38
C SER A 39 -0.62 1.70 -12.63
N ILE A 40 -0.70 3.00 -12.30
CA ILE A 40 0.33 3.71 -11.53
C ILE A 40 0.51 3.07 -10.16
N ASP A 41 -0.57 2.78 -9.44
CA ASP A 41 -0.51 2.13 -8.13
C ASP A 41 0.17 0.77 -8.20
N ARG A 42 -0.12 0.00 -9.25
CA ARG A 42 0.51 -1.32 -9.47
C ARG A 42 2.00 -1.18 -9.74
N GLU A 43 2.40 -0.21 -10.57
CA GLU A 43 3.80 0.06 -10.88
C GLU A 43 4.59 0.52 -9.65
N LEU A 44 4.05 1.50 -8.92
CA LEU A 44 4.64 1.99 -7.68
C LEU A 44 4.78 0.87 -6.65
N ARG A 45 3.75 0.04 -6.49
CA ARG A 45 3.80 -1.11 -5.58
C ARG A 45 4.87 -2.12 -6.00
N GLY A 46 4.97 -2.41 -7.29
CA GLY A 46 6.01 -3.27 -7.83
C GLY A 46 7.42 -2.73 -7.55
N ALA A 47 7.64 -1.43 -7.73
CA ALA A 47 8.92 -0.78 -7.41
C ALA A 47 9.26 -0.86 -5.91
N VAL A 48 8.28 -0.62 -5.03
CA VAL A 48 8.47 -0.74 -3.57
C VAL A 48 8.79 -2.17 -3.17
N ASP A 49 8.09 -3.16 -3.71
CA ASP A 49 8.32 -4.57 -3.43
C ASP A 49 9.73 -5.01 -3.88
N GLN A 50 10.21 -4.52 -5.02
CA GLN A 50 11.58 -4.78 -5.48
C GLN A 50 12.63 -4.16 -4.54
N LEU A 51 12.39 -2.94 -4.06
CA LEU A 51 13.30 -2.27 -3.12
C LEU A 51 13.34 -3.01 -1.77
N LEU A 52 12.18 -3.40 -1.26
CA LEU A 52 12.05 -4.24 -0.05
C LEU A 52 12.79 -5.57 -0.23
N LEU A 53 12.55 -6.27 -1.33
CA LEU A 53 13.21 -7.54 -1.66
C LEU A 53 14.72 -7.37 -1.61
N HIS A 54 15.27 -6.42 -2.37
CA HIS A 54 16.71 -6.19 -2.44
C HIS A 54 17.29 -5.89 -1.07
N ARG A 55 16.66 -4.98 -0.30
CA ARG A 55 17.17 -4.57 1.00
C ARG A 55 17.13 -5.71 2.01
N LEU A 56 16.04 -6.46 2.07
CA LEU A 56 15.87 -7.56 3.01
C LEU A 56 16.73 -8.78 2.64
N MET A 57 16.95 -9.05 1.35
CA MET A 57 17.90 -10.08 0.91
C MET A 57 19.32 -9.78 1.40
N LEU A 58 19.75 -8.51 1.38
CA LEU A 58 21.05 -8.13 1.95
C LEU A 58 21.10 -8.41 3.45
N SER A 59 20.07 -8.04 4.21
CA SER A 59 19.99 -8.31 5.65
C SER A 59 19.96 -9.82 5.95
N ALA A 60 19.22 -10.62 5.17
CA ALA A 60 19.16 -12.07 5.28
C ALA A 60 20.51 -12.73 4.99
N SER A 61 21.18 -12.34 3.90
CA SER A 61 22.50 -12.88 3.52
C SER A 61 23.56 -12.65 4.61
N ARG A 62 23.49 -11.51 5.30
CA ARG A 62 24.37 -11.15 6.42
C ARG A 62 23.91 -11.72 7.77
N ARG A 63 22.79 -12.46 7.78
CA ARG A 63 22.14 -13.00 8.98
C ARG A 63 21.96 -11.93 10.06
N VAL A 64 21.50 -10.75 9.65
CA VAL A 64 21.24 -9.63 10.55
C VAL A 64 20.11 -10.04 11.50
N PRO A 65 20.32 -9.96 12.83
CA PRO A 65 19.29 -10.34 13.78
C PRO A 65 18.17 -9.31 13.84
N ILE A 66 16.97 -9.80 14.12
CA ILE A 66 15.83 -8.98 14.54
C ILE A 66 16.10 -8.54 15.98
N THR A 67 16.00 -7.25 16.23
CA THR A 67 16.31 -6.61 17.51
C THR A 67 15.07 -6.10 18.25
N ALA A 68 14.00 -5.77 17.52
CA ALA A 68 12.74 -5.35 18.13
C ALA A 68 11.52 -5.83 17.33
N LEU A 69 10.42 -6.04 18.07
CA LEU A 69 9.09 -6.34 17.57
C LEU A 69 8.09 -5.49 18.34
N GLU A 70 7.36 -4.65 17.64
CA GLU A 70 6.38 -3.72 18.24
C GLU A 70 5.04 -3.79 17.50
N ALA A 71 3.98 -3.32 18.15
CA ALA A 71 2.69 -3.21 17.50
C ALA A 71 2.77 -2.21 16.33
N GLY A 72 2.22 -2.58 15.18
CA GLY A 72 2.12 -1.70 14.03
C GLY A 72 0.93 -0.74 14.11
N PRO A 73 0.83 0.21 13.17
CA PRO A 73 -0.23 1.22 13.12
C PRO A 73 -1.62 0.64 12.80
N VAL A 74 -1.67 -0.61 12.30
CA VAL A 74 -2.91 -1.30 11.91
C VAL A 74 -2.96 -2.67 12.59
N LYS A 75 -4.16 -3.10 12.98
CA LYS A 75 -4.39 -4.40 13.59
C LYS A 75 -3.80 -5.54 12.75
N GLY A 76 -3.04 -6.42 13.40
CA GLY A 76 -2.40 -7.56 12.76
C GLY A 76 -1.16 -7.24 11.95
N VAL A 77 -0.66 -5.99 12.00
CA VAL A 77 0.65 -5.60 11.47
C VAL A 77 1.58 -5.36 12.65
N VAL A 78 2.85 -5.73 12.50
CA VAL A 78 3.91 -5.50 13.47
C VAL A 78 5.05 -4.72 12.85
N ARG A 79 5.68 -3.86 13.64
CA ARG A 79 6.97 -3.24 13.33
C ARG A 79 8.07 -4.23 13.66
N VAL A 80 8.98 -4.45 12.71
CA VAL A 80 10.14 -5.33 12.85
C VAL A 80 11.39 -4.48 12.63
N ARG A 81 12.30 -4.47 13.61
CA ARG A 81 13.59 -3.79 13.48
C ARG A 81 14.72 -4.80 13.43
N LEU A 82 15.63 -4.60 12.49
CA LEU A 82 16.86 -5.36 12.32
C LEU A 82 18.06 -4.59 12.89
N ALA A 83 19.12 -5.31 13.26
CA ALA A 83 20.33 -4.71 13.82
C ALA A 83 21.13 -3.83 12.83
N ASP A 84 20.86 -3.92 11.53
CA ASP A 84 21.47 -3.07 10.49
C ASP A 84 20.70 -1.76 10.25
N GLY A 85 19.73 -1.47 11.11
CA GLY A 85 18.90 -0.26 11.06
C GLY A 85 17.70 -0.38 10.12
N VAL A 86 17.51 -1.49 9.41
CA VAL A 86 16.30 -1.69 8.59
C VAL A 86 15.09 -1.89 9.51
N SER A 87 14.03 -1.13 9.25
CA SER A 87 12.74 -1.27 9.91
C SER A 87 11.63 -1.46 8.86
N VAL A 88 10.78 -2.45 9.09
CA VAL A 88 9.68 -2.82 8.18
C VAL A 88 8.39 -3.09 8.93
N LEU A 89 7.28 -2.91 8.23
CA LEU A 89 5.96 -3.36 8.65
C LEU A 89 5.71 -4.75 8.08
N ALA A 90 5.31 -5.70 8.92
CA ALA A 90 5.03 -7.06 8.51
C ALA A 90 3.71 -7.57 9.07
N ARG A 91 2.99 -8.37 8.28
CA ARG A 91 1.82 -9.13 8.71
C ARG A 91 2.21 -10.61 8.81
N PRO A 92 2.20 -11.20 10.02
CA PRO A 92 2.44 -12.63 10.16
C PRO A 92 1.35 -13.45 9.48
N GLU A 93 1.70 -14.62 8.95
CA GLU A 93 0.72 -15.55 8.39
C GLU A 93 -0.09 -16.27 9.48
N GLN A 94 0.50 -16.43 10.66
CA GLN A 94 -0.10 -17.11 11.81
C GLN A 94 -0.30 -16.13 12.95
N ALA A 95 -1.47 -16.16 13.61
CA ALA A 95 -1.76 -15.25 14.73
C ALA A 95 -0.78 -15.35 15.90
N THR A 96 -0.19 -16.53 16.13
CA THR A 96 0.76 -16.79 17.23
C THR A 96 2.21 -16.51 16.87
N ALA A 97 2.51 -16.16 15.61
CA ALA A 97 3.86 -15.92 15.09
C ALA A 97 4.63 -14.87 15.89
N CYS A 98 4.01 -13.72 16.14
CA CYS A 98 4.63 -12.62 16.88
C CYS A 98 4.94 -13.02 18.32
N THR A 99 4.04 -13.74 18.98
CA THR A 99 4.26 -14.26 20.33
C THR A 99 5.42 -15.25 20.36
N ARG A 100 5.50 -16.16 19.38
CA ARG A 100 6.61 -17.13 19.27
C ARG A 100 7.95 -16.42 19.03
N LEU A 101 7.98 -15.43 18.15
CA LEU A 101 9.16 -14.61 17.88
C LEU A 101 9.60 -13.83 19.12
N ALA A 102 8.70 -13.09 19.75
CA ALA A 102 8.99 -12.30 20.94
C ALA A 102 9.49 -13.19 22.10
N LEU A 103 8.87 -14.36 22.31
CA LEU A 103 9.32 -15.31 23.32
C LEU A 103 10.71 -15.88 23.01
N ALA A 104 11.01 -16.20 21.75
CA ALA A 104 12.33 -16.66 21.34
C ALA A 104 13.38 -15.58 21.61
N MET A 105 13.11 -14.34 21.24
CA MET A 105 13.99 -13.19 21.49
C MET A 105 14.20 -12.95 22.99
N ALA A 106 13.13 -12.98 23.80
CA ALA A 106 13.20 -12.82 25.24
C ALA A 106 14.03 -13.93 25.93
N ARG A 107 14.08 -15.13 25.33
CA ARG A 107 14.95 -16.24 25.77
C ARG A 107 16.40 -16.13 25.28
N GLY A 108 16.77 -15.03 24.64
CA GLY A 108 18.10 -14.82 24.06
C GLY A 108 18.36 -15.60 22.76
N THR A 109 17.31 -16.14 22.12
CA THR A 109 17.48 -16.80 20.81
C THR A 109 17.74 -15.75 19.75
N ARG A 110 18.85 -15.90 19.02
CA ARG A 110 19.13 -15.06 17.85
C ARG A 110 18.16 -15.39 16.73
N VAL A 111 17.19 -14.51 16.50
CA VAL A 111 16.23 -14.60 15.39
C VAL A 111 16.77 -13.83 14.20
N VAL A 112 16.83 -14.47 13.04
CA VAL A 112 17.32 -13.88 11.78
C VAL A 112 16.32 -14.14 10.66
N LEU A 113 16.36 -13.29 9.63
CA LEU A 113 15.75 -13.61 8.33
C LEU A 113 16.53 -14.76 7.70
N ASP A 114 15.82 -15.78 7.27
CA ASP A 114 16.37 -16.97 6.60
C ASP A 114 16.10 -16.92 5.10
N GLU A 115 14.87 -16.56 4.72
CA GLU A 115 14.44 -16.50 3.34
C GLU A 115 13.68 -15.20 3.09
N VAL A 116 13.92 -14.60 1.93
CA VAL A 116 13.21 -13.43 1.43
C VAL A 116 12.91 -13.69 -0.03
N ARG A 117 11.64 -13.62 -0.42
CA ARG A 117 11.21 -13.87 -1.80
C ARG A 117 10.07 -12.94 -2.21
N LEU A 118 10.04 -12.61 -3.49
CA LEU A 118 8.92 -11.91 -4.09
C LEU A 118 7.83 -12.91 -4.49
N THR A 119 6.59 -12.57 -4.21
CA THR A 119 5.39 -13.34 -4.59
C THR A 119 4.41 -12.42 -5.31
N GLY A 120 3.36 -12.99 -5.91
CA GLY A 120 2.30 -12.19 -6.54
C GLY A 120 1.55 -11.27 -5.57
N GLU A 121 1.67 -11.51 -4.26
CA GLU A 121 1.02 -10.71 -3.22
C GLU A 121 1.99 -9.79 -2.45
N GLY A 122 3.25 -9.70 -2.89
CA GLY A 122 4.30 -8.86 -2.30
C GLY A 122 5.49 -9.66 -1.78
N VAL A 123 6.29 -9.05 -0.89
CA VAL A 123 7.49 -9.68 -0.34
C VAL A 123 7.16 -10.58 0.86
N LEU A 124 7.52 -11.86 0.76
CA LEU A 124 7.40 -12.83 1.85
C LEU A 124 8.76 -13.03 2.52
N VAL A 125 8.76 -13.03 3.84
CA VAL A 125 9.95 -13.31 4.66
C VAL A 125 9.71 -14.51 5.54
N ARG A 126 10.76 -15.30 5.73
CA ARG A 126 10.80 -16.37 6.71
C ARG A 126 11.90 -16.13 7.71
N THR A 127 11.59 -16.40 8.97
CA THR A 127 12.49 -16.23 10.10
C THR A 127 12.66 -17.55 10.82
N VAL A 128 13.89 -17.83 11.23
CA VAL A 128 14.22 -19.08 11.94
C VAL A 128 14.45 -18.77 13.42
N LEU A 129 13.78 -19.55 14.29
CA LEU A 129 13.83 -19.45 15.75
C LEU A 129 14.82 -20.47 16.34
N GLY A 130 15.98 -20.63 15.72
CA GLY A 130 16.91 -21.72 16.02
C GLY A 130 16.26 -23.09 15.81
N ARG A 131 16.25 -23.95 16.84
CA ARG A 131 15.62 -25.29 16.77
C ARG A 131 14.09 -25.26 17.00
N SER A 132 13.54 -24.11 17.36
CA SER A 132 12.12 -23.97 17.79
C SER A 132 11.14 -23.77 16.61
N GLY A 133 11.63 -23.94 15.38
CA GLY A 133 10.87 -23.83 14.15
C GLY A 133 11.02 -22.47 13.45
N GLU A 134 10.10 -22.20 12.55
CA GLU A 134 10.10 -21.03 11.68
C GLU A 134 8.80 -20.23 11.80
N VAL A 135 8.87 -18.98 11.35
CA VAL A 135 7.74 -18.06 11.24
C VAL A 135 7.82 -17.34 9.89
N ALA A 136 6.70 -17.35 9.16
CA ALA A 136 6.52 -16.62 7.91
C ALA A 136 5.68 -15.36 8.13
N ALA A 137 6.02 -14.31 7.38
CA ALA A 137 5.28 -13.06 7.37
C ALA A 137 5.37 -12.40 5.99
N ARG A 138 4.36 -11.60 5.67
CA ARG A 138 4.38 -10.71 4.51
C ARG A 138 4.82 -9.32 4.91
N VAL A 139 5.74 -8.74 4.16
CA VAL A 139 6.16 -7.36 4.35
C VAL A 139 5.18 -6.44 3.65
N VAL A 140 4.71 -5.43 4.38
CA VAL A 140 3.72 -4.46 3.91
C VAL A 140 4.41 -3.20 3.39
N GLY A 141 5.58 -2.85 3.94
CA GLY A 141 6.30 -1.63 3.60
C GLY A 141 7.51 -1.41 4.51
N PHE A 142 8.30 -0.38 4.21
CA PHE A 142 9.25 0.17 5.16
C PHE A 142 8.50 0.86 6.30
N ASP A 143 9.03 0.76 7.52
CA ASP A 143 8.56 1.53 8.66
C ASP A 143 9.38 2.81 8.75
N GLN A 144 8.73 3.97 8.72
CA GLN A 144 9.42 5.27 8.71
C GLN A 144 9.77 5.79 10.11
N GLY A 145 9.50 5.01 11.17
CA GLY A 145 9.56 5.50 12.55
C GLY A 145 8.43 6.50 12.83
N ASP A 146 8.26 6.83 14.11
CA ASP A 146 7.40 7.95 14.54
C ASP A 146 8.24 9.22 14.74
#